data_AF-A0A8J2X8X3-F1
#
_entry.id   AF-A0A8J2X8X3-F1
#
_cell.length_a   1.000
_cell.length_b   1.000
_cell.length_c   1.000
_cell.angle_alpha   90.00
_cell.angle_beta   90.00
_cell.angle_gamma   90.00
#
_symmetry.space_group_name_H-M   'P 1'
#
loop_
_entity.id
_entity.type
_entity.pdbx_description
1 polymer ?
#
loop_
_entity_poly.entity_id
_entity_poly.type
_entity_poly.pdbx_seq_one_letter_code
_entity_poly.pdbx_strand_id
1 'polypeptide(L)'
;MPPKELKYEDVQKFVNSKIPEELEDEILAVYAKYSMEHDMTVQDLKNYFGDLQLPESWVRMIKSADVTVEGTNVVDLDKLLRCTYHLLIFMDNEEVIDDLWQLLVSASGRDQAFPLVKLRHHVLSIKDLQRASNSAGLDQAHGIVEMMSCATGGRRIYMTYLDFAYILGKLGYLRF
;
A
#
# COMPACT_ATOMS: atom_id res chain seq x y z
N MET A 1 15.98 11.44 17.80
CA MET A 1 16.55 10.08 17.75
C MET A 1 17.54 10.04 16.60
N PRO A 2 18.72 9.42 16.74
CA PRO A 2 19.61 9.20 15.60
C PRO A 2 18.89 8.33 14.56
N PRO A 3 19.11 8.54 13.25
CA PRO A 3 18.52 7.72 12.22
C PRO A 3 18.97 6.27 12.39
N LYS A 4 18.01 5.35 12.54
CA LYS A 4 18.27 3.91 12.55
C LYS A 4 18.83 3.54 11.17
N GLU A 5 19.98 2.90 11.12
CA GLU A 5 20.54 2.38 9.88
C GLU A 5 19.64 1.24 9.38
N LEU A 6 18.91 1.48 8.29
CA LEU A 6 18.01 0.51 7.68
C LEU A 6 18.80 -0.57 6.97
N LYS A 7 18.60 -1.82 7.40
CA LYS A 7 19.19 -2.98 6.73
C LYS A 7 18.19 -3.59 5.76
N TYR A 8 18.69 -4.25 4.73
CA TYR A 8 17.83 -4.99 3.79
C TYR A 8 16.95 -6.03 4.51
N GLU A 9 17.46 -6.61 5.60
CA GLU A 9 16.70 -7.50 6.49
C GLU A 9 15.44 -6.85 7.07
N ASP A 10 15.46 -5.56 7.38
CA ASP A 10 14.28 -4.85 7.89
C ASP A 10 13.20 -4.74 6.80
N VAL A 11 13.59 -4.50 5.55
CA VAL A 11 12.67 -4.51 4.41
C VAL A 11 12.07 -5.89 4.21
N GLN A 12 12.89 -6.94 4.28
CA GLN A 12 12.45 -8.33 4.11
C GLN A 12 11.48 -8.78 5.20
N LYS A 13 11.66 -8.31 6.45
CA LYS A 13 10.74 -8.62 7.55
C LYS A 13 9.32 -8.14 7.28
N PHE A 14 9.16 -6.97 6.65
CA PHE A 14 7.84 -6.46 6.29
C PHE A 14 7.30 -7.19 5.04
N VAL A 15 8.09 -7.24 3.97
CA VAL A 15 7.66 -7.81 2.67
C VAL A 15 7.26 -9.30 2.78
N ASN A 16 7.94 -10.05 3.65
CA ASN A 16 7.65 -11.45 3.93
C ASN A 16 7.22 -11.64 5.39
N SER A 17 6.47 -10.68 5.92
CA SER A 17 5.90 -10.79 7.26
C SER A 17 5.08 -12.08 7.37
N LYS A 18 5.30 -12.83 8.45
CA LYS A 18 4.57 -14.08 8.69
C LYS A 18 3.14 -13.71 9.06
N ILE A 19 2.17 -14.20 8.30
CA ILE A 19 0.76 -14.06 8.62
C ILE A 19 0.49 -14.89 9.89
N PRO A 20 -0.14 -14.33 10.93
CA PRO A 20 -0.62 -15.10 12.07
C PRO A 20 -1.53 -16.24 11.59
N GLU A 21 -1.34 -17.44 12.14
CA GLU A 21 -2.00 -18.67 11.67
C GLU A 21 -3.53 -18.54 11.69
N GLU A 22 -4.09 -17.94 12.74
CA GLU A 22 -5.53 -17.68 12.85
C GLU A 22 -6.06 -16.77 11.73
N LEU A 23 -5.29 -15.75 11.34
CA LEU A 23 -5.66 -14.86 10.24
C LEU A 23 -5.49 -15.55 8.89
N GLU A 24 -4.42 -16.33 8.72
CA GLU A 24 -4.19 -17.10 7.50
C GLU A 24 -5.33 -18.09 7.26
N ASP A 25 -5.74 -18.83 8.30
CA ASP A 25 -6.87 -19.77 8.26
C ASP A 25 -8.19 -19.08 7.89
N GLU A 26 -8.47 -17.91 8.47
CA GLU A 26 -9.67 -17.13 8.14
C GLU A 26 -9.67 -16.68 6.67
N ILE A 27 -8.53 -16.15 6.20
CA ILE A 27 -8.37 -15.69 4.82
C ILE A 27 -8.54 -16.86 3.84
N LEU A 28 -7.94 -18.02 4.14
CA LEU A 28 -8.03 -19.23 3.33
C LEU A 28 -9.45 -19.82 3.34
N ALA A 29 -10.14 -19.81 4.47
CA ALA A 29 -11.50 -20.29 4.59
C ALA A 29 -12.47 -19.47 3.72
N VAL A 30 -12.29 -18.15 3.63
CA VAL A 30 -13.07 -17.30 2.73
C VAL A 30 -12.66 -17.52 1.28
N TYR A 31 -11.35 -17.56 0.97
CA TYR A 31 -10.85 -17.81 -0.38
C TYR A 31 -11.39 -19.10 -0.98
N ALA A 32 -11.46 -20.18 -0.18
CA ALA A 32 -11.98 -21.47 -0.62
C ALA A 32 -13.39 -21.35 -1.20
N LYS A 33 -14.26 -20.52 -0.61
CA LYS A 33 -15.64 -20.31 -1.09
C LYS A 33 -15.71 -19.81 -2.54
N TYR A 34 -14.69 -19.07 -2.97
CA TYR A 34 -14.57 -18.48 -4.32
C TYR A 34 -13.72 -19.31 -5.27
N SER A 35 -13.17 -20.44 -4.80
CA SER A 35 -12.22 -21.28 -5.54
C SER A 35 -12.59 -22.78 -5.60
N MET A 36 -13.77 -23.16 -5.10
CA MET A 36 -14.21 -24.57 -5.07
C MET A 36 -14.57 -25.11 -6.46
N GLU A 37 -15.33 -24.34 -7.24
CA GLU A 37 -15.89 -24.80 -8.53
C GLU A 37 -15.14 -24.23 -9.74
N HIS A 38 -14.50 -23.08 -9.57
CA HIS A 38 -13.73 -22.38 -10.59
C HIS A 38 -12.59 -21.61 -9.92
N ASP A 39 -11.60 -21.17 -10.71
CA ASP A 39 -10.59 -20.25 -10.20
C ASP A 39 -11.23 -18.92 -9.80
N MET A 40 -10.80 -18.34 -8.68
CA MET A 40 -11.24 -17.01 -8.27
C MET A 40 -10.76 -15.96 -9.28
N THR A 41 -11.63 -15.01 -9.63
CA THR A 41 -11.36 -13.94 -10.59
C THR A 41 -11.49 -12.55 -9.99
N VAL A 42 -11.10 -11.52 -10.75
CA VAL A 42 -11.28 -10.11 -10.35
C VAL A 42 -12.72 -9.72 -10.03
N GLN A 43 -13.71 -10.43 -10.58
CA GLN A 43 -15.13 -10.15 -10.35
C GLN A 43 -15.55 -10.58 -8.94
N ASP A 44 -14.86 -11.57 -8.38
CA ASP A 44 -15.13 -12.15 -7.08
C ASP A 44 -14.53 -11.32 -5.93
N LEU A 45 -13.47 -10.55 -6.21
CA LEU A 45 -12.71 -9.78 -5.20
C LEU A 45 -13.60 -8.90 -4.31
N LYS A 46 -14.60 -8.22 -4.89
CA LYS A 46 -15.49 -7.35 -4.11
C LYS A 46 -16.25 -8.14 -3.04
N ASN A 47 -16.80 -9.29 -3.42
CA ASN A 47 -17.58 -10.13 -2.49
C ASN A 47 -16.65 -10.82 -1.50
N TYR A 48 -15.50 -11.31 -1.96
CA TYR A 48 -14.46 -11.89 -1.10
C TYR A 48 -14.02 -10.95 0.02
N PHE A 49 -13.69 -9.70 -0.30
CA PHE A 49 -13.31 -8.72 0.74
C PHE A 49 -14.50 -8.31 1.62
N GLY A 50 -15.72 -8.35 1.09
CA GLY A 50 -16.94 -8.15 1.85
C GLY A 50 -17.19 -9.26 2.87
N ASP A 51 -16.93 -10.51 2.51
CA ASP A 51 -17.04 -11.68 3.39
C ASP A 51 -15.99 -11.66 4.50
N LEU A 52 -14.80 -11.11 4.23
CA LEU A 52 -13.77 -10.80 5.23
C LEU A 52 -14.10 -9.54 6.06
N GLN A 53 -15.24 -8.90 5.80
CA GLN A 53 -15.69 -7.69 6.49
C GLN A 53 -14.69 -6.51 6.40
N LEU A 54 -13.87 -6.47 5.35
CA LEU A 54 -12.93 -5.37 5.16
C LEU A 54 -13.67 -4.10 4.68
N PRO A 55 -13.35 -2.92 5.23
CA PRO A 55 -14.02 -1.68 4.84
C PRO A 55 -13.83 -1.36 3.35
N GLU A 56 -14.93 -1.02 2.67
CA GLU A 56 -14.90 -0.74 1.22
C GLU A 56 -13.95 0.42 0.86
N SER A 57 -13.75 1.39 1.77
CA SER A 57 -12.81 2.49 1.58
C SER A 57 -11.36 2.03 1.40
N TRP A 58 -10.99 0.92 2.04
CA TRP A 58 -9.66 0.32 1.93
C TRP A 58 -9.55 -0.57 0.69
N VAL A 59 -10.55 -1.43 0.49
CA VAL A 59 -10.60 -2.39 -0.63
C VAL A 59 -10.55 -1.67 -1.99
N ARG A 60 -11.24 -0.54 -2.14
CA ARG A 60 -11.25 0.24 -3.40
C ARG A 60 -9.89 0.81 -3.80
N MET A 61 -8.93 0.90 -2.87
CA MET A 61 -7.57 1.36 -3.18
C MET A 61 -6.68 0.25 -3.78
N ILE A 62 -7.07 -1.02 -3.61
CA ILE A 62 -6.35 -2.18 -4.16
C ILE A 62 -6.55 -2.22 -5.67
N LYS A 63 -5.47 -2.48 -6.41
CA LYS A 63 -5.54 -2.69 -7.86
C LYS A 63 -5.61 -4.18 -8.13
N SER A 64 -6.50 -4.58 -9.04
CA SER A 64 -6.61 -5.99 -9.44
C SER A 64 -5.28 -6.60 -9.87
N ALA A 65 -4.47 -5.84 -10.61
CA ALA A 65 -3.13 -6.27 -11.04
C ALA A 65 -2.13 -6.58 -9.91
N ASP A 66 -2.42 -6.13 -8.68
CA ASP A 66 -1.58 -6.41 -7.51
C ASP A 66 -1.94 -7.76 -6.86
N VAL A 67 -3.11 -8.33 -7.20
CA VAL A 67 -3.61 -9.61 -6.66
C VAL A 67 -3.88 -10.67 -7.73
N THR A 68 -3.68 -10.38 -9.02
CA THR A 68 -3.88 -11.35 -10.12
C THR A 68 -2.57 -11.90 -10.67
N VAL A 69 -2.66 -13.05 -11.34
CA VAL A 69 -1.59 -13.57 -12.20
C VAL A 69 -1.42 -12.61 -13.39
N GLU A 70 -0.16 -12.31 -13.71
CA GLU A 70 0.19 -11.31 -14.73
C GLU A 70 -0.42 -11.67 -16.10
N GLY A 71 -1.07 -10.68 -16.74
CA GLY A 71 -1.74 -10.87 -18.02
C GLY A 71 -3.08 -11.62 -17.95
N THR A 72 -3.59 -11.93 -16.75
CA THR A 72 -4.85 -12.64 -16.56
C THR A 72 -5.80 -11.91 -15.60
N ASN A 73 -7.04 -12.39 -15.55
CA ASN A 73 -8.05 -11.99 -14.56
C ASN A 73 -8.17 -12.97 -13.38
N VAL A 74 -7.28 -13.96 -13.31
CA VAL A 74 -7.28 -14.99 -12.27
C VAL A 74 -6.51 -14.47 -11.07
N VAL A 75 -7.09 -14.63 -9.88
CA VAL A 75 -6.48 -14.23 -8.61
C VAL A 75 -5.33 -15.18 -8.28
N ASP A 76 -4.21 -14.59 -7.87
CA ASP A 76 -3.04 -15.30 -7.38
C ASP A 76 -3.14 -15.38 -5.86
N LEU A 77 -3.23 -16.60 -5.32
CA LEU A 77 -3.45 -16.84 -3.89
C LEU A 77 -2.36 -16.21 -3.02
N ASP A 78 -1.10 -16.35 -3.40
CA ASP A 78 0.02 -15.81 -2.62
C ASP A 78 -0.02 -14.28 -2.59
N LYS A 79 -0.37 -13.66 -3.72
CA LYS A 79 -0.55 -12.20 -3.78
C LYS A 79 -1.76 -11.74 -2.98
N LEU A 80 -2.87 -12.48 -3.04
CA LEU A 80 -4.08 -12.18 -2.30
C LEU A 80 -3.83 -12.24 -0.79
N LEU A 81 -3.25 -13.34 -0.29
CA LEU A 81 -2.92 -13.52 1.13
C LEU A 81 -2.06 -12.37 1.66
N ARG A 82 -0.97 -12.05 0.96
CA ARG A 82 -0.08 -10.94 1.33
C ARG A 82 -0.78 -9.59 1.25
N CYS A 83 -1.58 -9.37 0.22
CA CYS A 83 -2.32 -8.11 0.05
C CYS A 83 -3.31 -7.90 1.18
N THR A 84 -4.10 -8.93 1.51
CA THR A 84 -5.06 -8.91 2.61
C THR A 84 -4.36 -8.65 3.94
N TYR A 85 -3.26 -9.36 4.23
CA TYR A 85 -2.53 -9.15 5.48
C TYR A 85 -1.91 -7.76 5.59
N HIS A 86 -1.27 -7.25 4.53
CA HIS A 86 -0.76 -5.87 4.54
C HIS A 86 -1.89 -4.85 4.69
N LEU A 87 -3.08 -5.10 4.14
CA LEU A 87 -4.23 -4.20 4.33
C LEU A 87 -4.64 -4.12 5.80
N LEU A 88 -4.67 -5.26 6.50
CA LEU A 88 -4.93 -5.30 7.94
C LEU A 88 -3.87 -4.49 8.72
N ILE A 89 -2.59 -4.66 8.39
CA ILE A 89 -1.50 -3.85 8.96
C ILE A 89 -1.74 -2.36 8.71
N PHE A 90 -2.13 -1.96 7.51
CA PHE A 90 -2.37 -0.56 7.19
C PHE A 90 -3.58 0.01 7.94
N MET A 91 -4.63 -0.79 8.13
CA MET A 91 -5.78 -0.41 8.94
C MET A 91 -5.40 -0.22 10.41
N ASP A 92 -4.59 -1.11 10.98
CA ASP A 92 -4.12 -0.99 12.37
C ASP A 92 -3.20 0.20 12.60
N ASN A 93 -2.55 0.69 11.54
CA ASN A 93 -1.64 1.83 11.58
C ASN A 93 -2.20 3.07 10.85
N GLU A 94 -3.53 3.14 10.67
CA GLU A 94 -4.22 4.13 9.84
C GLU A 94 -3.86 5.57 10.24
N GLU A 95 -3.87 5.88 11.54
CA GLU A 95 -3.55 7.21 12.07
C GLU A 95 -2.12 7.65 11.71
N VAL A 96 -1.14 6.76 11.89
CA VAL A 96 0.28 7.04 11.57
C VAL A 96 0.46 7.30 10.08
N ILE A 97 -0.20 6.51 9.24
CA ILE A 97 -0.10 6.67 7.78
C ILE A 97 -0.80 7.97 7.35
N ASP A 98 -1.98 8.28 7.89
CA ASP A 98 -2.73 9.49 7.59
C ASP A 98 -1.95 10.76 7.97
N ASP A 99 -1.34 10.81 9.15
CA ASP A 99 -0.56 11.96 9.61
C ASP A 99 0.65 12.24 8.71
N LEU A 100 1.43 11.19 8.42
CA LEU A 100 2.62 11.31 7.57
C LEU A 100 2.25 11.60 6.11
N TRP A 101 1.15 11.03 5.62
CA TRP A 101 0.66 11.29 4.28
C TRP A 101 0.12 12.72 4.15
N GLN A 102 -0.63 13.21 5.13
CA GLN A 102 -1.12 14.59 5.18
C GLN A 102 0.04 15.58 5.14
N LEU A 103 1.10 15.35 5.91
CA LEU A 103 2.30 16.19 5.87
C LEU A 103 2.88 16.27 4.46
N LEU A 104 2.99 15.13 3.77
CA LEU A 104 3.54 15.07 2.42
C LEU A 104 2.63 15.72 1.37
N VAL A 105 1.32 15.52 1.47
CA VAL A 105 0.31 16.14 0.59
C VAL A 105 0.34 17.66 0.75
N SER A 106 0.34 18.17 1.98
CA SER A 106 0.39 19.61 2.26
C SER A 106 1.72 20.23 1.83
N ALA A 107 2.85 19.58 2.10
CA ALA A 107 4.17 20.03 1.66
C ALA A 107 4.29 20.11 0.12
N SER A 108 3.59 19.23 -0.61
CA SER A 108 3.55 19.28 -2.08
C SER A 108 2.60 20.36 -2.64
N GLY A 109 1.73 20.93 -1.81
CA GLY A 109 0.67 21.87 -2.19
C GLY A 109 -0.52 21.20 -2.90
N ARG A 110 -0.66 19.88 -2.80
CA ARG A 110 -1.70 19.11 -3.52
C ARG A 110 -3.09 19.30 -2.94
N ASP A 111 -3.19 19.45 -1.63
CA ASP A 111 -4.43 19.79 -0.92
C ASP A 111 -4.97 21.16 -1.37
N GLN A 112 -4.12 22.15 -1.58
CA GLN A 112 -4.51 23.47 -2.08
C GLN A 112 -4.94 23.43 -3.55
N ALA A 113 -4.23 22.67 -4.38
CA ALA A 113 -4.56 22.53 -5.80
C ALA A 113 -5.84 21.71 -6.04
N PHE A 114 -6.17 20.77 -5.13
CA PHE A 114 -7.30 19.86 -5.25
C PHE A 114 -8.07 19.71 -3.92
N PRO A 115 -8.73 20.77 -3.42
CA PRO A 115 -9.28 20.82 -2.06
C PRO A 115 -10.49 19.90 -1.82
N LEU A 116 -11.12 19.40 -2.89
CA LEU A 116 -12.26 18.48 -2.80
C LEU A 116 -11.86 17.00 -2.79
N VAL A 117 -10.58 16.71 -3.02
CA VAL A 117 -10.07 15.34 -3.01
C VAL A 117 -9.86 14.91 -1.55
N LYS A 118 -10.37 13.73 -1.20
CA LYS A 118 -10.13 13.16 0.13
C LYS A 118 -8.64 12.86 0.30
N LEU A 119 -8.12 13.00 1.53
CA LEU A 119 -6.71 12.79 1.86
C LEU A 119 -6.10 11.53 1.20
N ARG A 120 -6.70 10.35 1.40
CA ARG A 120 -6.21 9.07 0.88
C ARG A 120 -6.35 8.88 -0.63
N HIS A 121 -7.11 9.74 -1.30
CA HIS A 121 -7.31 9.72 -2.74
C HIS A 121 -6.34 10.65 -3.48
N HIS A 122 -5.54 11.44 -2.77
CA HIS A 122 -4.45 12.16 -3.41
C HIS A 122 -3.42 11.18 -4.00
N VAL A 123 -2.77 11.63 -5.07
CA VAL A 123 -1.62 10.95 -5.67
C VAL A 123 -0.51 11.97 -5.85
N LEU A 124 0.72 11.57 -5.62
CA LEU A 124 1.89 12.43 -5.70
C LEU A 124 2.77 12.02 -6.88
N SER A 125 2.96 12.94 -7.82
CA SER A 125 3.93 12.77 -8.90
C SER A 125 5.35 13.09 -8.42
N ILE A 126 6.36 12.79 -9.25
CA ILE A 126 7.76 13.18 -8.97
C ILE A 126 7.88 14.70 -8.71
N LYS A 127 7.15 15.53 -9.47
CA LYS A 127 7.17 16.99 -9.28
C LYS A 127 6.56 17.43 -7.95
N ASP A 128 5.58 16.69 -7.46
CA ASP A 128 4.93 16.95 -6.17
C ASP A 128 5.90 16.60 -5.03
N LEU A 129 6.64 15.49 -5.15
CA LEU A 129 7.68 15.10 -4.18
C LEU A 129 8.88 16.05 -4.19
N GLN A 130 9.30 16.55 -5.36
CA GLN A 130 10.34 17.58 -5.46
C GLN A 130 9.93 18.87 -4.73
N ARG A 131 8.67 19.29 -4.86
CA ARG A 131 8.14 20.45 -4.12
C ARG A 131 8.16 20.21 -2.62
N ALA A 132 7.70 19.04 -2.16
CA ALA A 132 7.74 18.66 -0.75
C ALA A 132 9.19 18.66 -0.20
N SER A 133 10.14 18.11 -0.95
CA SER A 133 11.57 18.13 -0.61
C SER A 133 12.10 19.55 -0.43
N ASN A 134 11.83 20.43 -1.38
CA ASN A 134 12.27 21.82 -1.31
C ASN A 134 11.64 22.55 -0.11
N SER A 135 10.36 22.27 0.20
CA SER A 135 9.69 22.86 1.38
C SER A 135 10.31 22.40 2.70
N ALA A 136 10.93 21.22 2.72
CA ALA A 136 11.63 20.66 3.88
C ALA A 136 13.09 21.14 3.99
N GLY A 137 13.56 22.02 3.09
CA GLY A 137 14.95 22.46 3.04
C GLY A 137 15.93 21.36 2.57
N LEU A 138 15.41 20.32 1.92
CA LEU A 138 16.21 19.26 1.31
C LEU A 138 16.54 19.69 -0.13
N ASP A 139 17.41 20.69 -0.26
CA ASP A 139 17.76 21.36 -1.53
C ASP A 139 18.43 20.46 -2.58
N GLN A 140 18.78 19.22 -2.19
CA GLN A 140 19.39 18.21 -3.06
C GLN A 140 18.86 16.79 -2.74
N ALA A 141 17.55 16.58 -2.77
CA ALA A 141 17.01 15.21 -2.75
C ALA A 141 17.34 14.48 -4.07
N HIS A 142 18.59 14.03 -4.17
CA HIS A 142 19.00 12.95 -5.05
C HIS A 142 18.26 11.69 -4.61
N GLY A 143 17.70 10.91 -5.54
CA GLY A 143 16.99 9.68 -5.21
C GLY A 143 15.46 9.72 -5.32
N ILE A 144 14.81 10.86 -5.63
CA ILE A 144 13.32 10.90 -5.71
C ILE A 144 12.78 9.97 -6.80
N VAL A 145 13.48 9.85 -7.92
CA VAL A 145 13.07 8.96 -9.02
C VAL A 145 13.21 7.51 -8.59
N GLU A 146 14.30 7.18 -7.91
CA GLU A 146 14.59 5.86 -7.34
C GLU A 146 13.58 5.51 -6.24
N MET A 147 13.23 6.46 -5.38
CA MET A 147 12.17 6.34 -4.37
C MET A 147 10.81 6.06 -5.03
N MET A 148 10.44 6.79 -6.08
CA MET A 148 9.21 6.55 -6.84
C MET A 148 9.20 5.17 -7.50
N SER A 149 10.33 4.76 -8.08
CA SER A 149 10.50 3.42 -8.66
C SER A 149 10.34 2.33 -7.59
N CYS A 150 10.94 2.51 -6.41
CA CYS A 150 10.80 1.59 -5.27
C CYS A 150 9.36 1.52 -4.74
N ALA A 151 8.68 2.66 -4.66
CA ALA A 151 7.29 2.77 -4.21
C ALA A 151 6.31 2.05 -5.14
N THR A 152 6.53 2.15 -6.45
CA THR A 152 5.56 1.72 -7.47
C THR A 152 5.95 0.42 -8.19
N GLY A 153 7.09 -0.18 -7.83
CA GLY A 153 7.70 -1.28 -8.58
C GLY A 153 8.08 -0.87 -10.01
N GLY A 154 8.34 0.42 -10.24
CA GLY A 154 8.66 0.99 -11.56
C GLY A 154 7.49 1.07 -12.54
N ARG A 155 6.28 0.66 -12.13
CA ARG A 155 5.11 0.58 -13.03
C ARG A 155 4.41 1.93 -13.24
N ARG A 156 4.61 2.90 -12.35
CA ARG A 156 3.86 4.15 -12.31
C ARG A 156 4.75 5.34 -11.98
N ILE A 157 4.40 6.51 -12.52
CA ILE A 157 5.09 7.79 -12.27
C ILE A 157 4.48 8.61 -11.12
N TYR A 158 3.59 7.99 -10.35
CA TYR A 158 2.91 8.59 -9.22
C TYR A 158 2.78 7.58 -8.08
N MET A 159 2.82 8.08 -6.86
CA MET A 159 2.66 7.35 -5.61
C MET A 159 1.23 7.56 -5.08
N THR A 160 0.55 6.47 -4.73
CA THR A 160 -0.73 6.49 -4.01
C THR A 160 -0.51 6.42 -2.50
N TYR A 161 -1.60 6.59 -1.75
CA TYR A 161 -1.62 6.34 -0.31
C TYR A 161 -1.13 4.94 0.06
N LEU A 162 -1.58 3.89 -0.64
CA LEU A 162 -1.11 2.52 -0.38
C LEU A 162 0.38 2.35 -0.71
N ASP A 163 0.86 2.91 -1.82
CA ASP A 163 2.29 2.86 -2.16
C ASP A 163 3.14 3.48 -1.03
N PHE A 164 2.68 4.59 -0.45
CA PHE A 164 3.32 5.23 0.70
C PHE A 164 3.24 4.39 1.98
N ALA A 165 2.10 3.77 2.27
CA ALA A 165 1.95 2.83 3.39
C ALA A 165 2.94 1.66 3.29
N TYR A 166 3.11 1.09 2.09
CA TYR A 166 4.12 0.06 1.82
C TYR A 166 5.55 0.56 2.10
N ILE A 167 5.87 1.81 1.76
CA ILE A 167 7.18 2.40 2.09
C ILE A 167 7.34 2.50 3.60
N LEU A 168 6.34 3.03 4.33
CA LEU A 168 6.40 3.14 5.79
C LEU A 168 6.60 1.77 6.46
N GLY A 169 5.92 0.73 5.98
CA GLY A 169 6.10 -0.64 6.44
C GLY A 169 7.54 -1.14 6.25
N LYS A 170 8.09 -0.96 5.04
CA LYS A 170 9.48 -1.33 4.72
C LYS A 170 10.52 -0.55 5.54
N LEU A 171 10.21 0.69 5.90
CA LEU A 171 11.05 1.54 6.75
C LEU A 171 10.89 1.23 8.24
N GLY A 172 9.95 0.36 8.63
CA GLY A 172 9.72 -0.06 10.01
C GLY A 172 8.92 0.96 10.85
N TYR A 173 8.15 1.83 10.21
CA TYR A 173 7.26 2.78 10.90
C TYR A 173 5.90 2.17 11.28
N LEU A 174 5.53 1.03 10.71
CA LEU A 174 4.27 0.35 10.97
C LEU A 174 4.48 -0.84 11.91
N ARG A 175 3.53 -1.06 12.81
CA ARG A 175 3.47 -2.25 13.68
C ARG A 175 2.78 -3.40 12.96
N PHE A 176 3.37 -4.58 13.02
CA PHE A 176 2.85 -5.84 12.46
C PHE A 176 3.50 -7.04 13.15
#